data_AF-A0A0J6K671-F1
#
_entry.id   AF-A0A0J6K671-F1
#
_cell.length_a   1.000
_cell.length_b   1.000
_cell.length_c   1.000
_cell.angle_alpha   90.00
_cell.angle_beta   90.00
_cell.angle_gamma   90.00
#
_symmetry.space_group_name_H-M   'P 1'
#
loop_
_entity.id
_entity.type
_entity.pdbx_description
1 polymer ?
#
loop_
_entity_poly.entity_id
_entity_poly.type
_entity_poly.pdbx_seq_one_letter_code
_entity_poly.pdbx_strand_id
1 'polypeptide(L)'
;MHNAHLDIHPEVASALAANRPVVALESTIISHGMPYPQNVETALQVEAEIRAHGAVPATIAIIDGRLKAGLSADEIEYLGKGGRDIAKVSRRDLPFIVAGKRSGATTVATTMIIAAMAGIRVFATGGIGGVHRGAERSFDVSADLQELAQTPVAVVCAGAKSILDLGLTLEYLETHGVPVIGHRCDHLPAFFTRDSAFKLDHRLDEAADIAATMQAKWQLQLRGGVVVANPIPEQYAMPRDKIDAAIEQALGEAEAQSVAGKESTPFLLARVCELTGGNSLAANIQLVLNNARLASAIAARYCELSAG
;
A
#
# COMPACT_ATOMS: atom_id res chain seq x y z
N MET A 1 14.55 6.84 -19.88
CA MET A 1 14.29 5.85 -20.96
C MET A 1 12.80 5.55 -20.95
N HIS A 2 12.12 5.61 -22.09
CA HIS A 2 10.72 5.17 -22.19
C HIS A 2 10.67 3.65 -22.09
N ASN A 3 9.90 3.11 -21.13
CA ASN A 3 9.66 1.67 -21.05
C ASN A 3 8.51 1.31 -22.02
N ALA A 4 8.76 0.40 -22.96
CA ALA A 4 7.81 0.04 -24.02
C ALA A 4 6.47 -0.53 -23.51
N HIS A 5 6.43 -1.00 -22.26
CA HIS A 5 5.23 -1.55 -21.62
C HIS A 5 4.47 -0.55 -20.74
N LEU A 6 5.03 0.62 -20.48
CA LEU A 6 4.47 1.62 -19.56
C LEU A 6 3.68 2.69 -20.30
N ASP A 7 2.44 2.89 -19.87
CA ASP A 7 1.57 3.99 -20.25
C ASP A 7 1.34 4.89 -19.02
N ILE A 8 1.75 6.15 -19.12
CA ILE A 8 1.55 7.16 -18.07
C ILE A 8 0.35 8.01 -18.47
N HIS A 9 -0.62 8.14 -17.57
CA HIS A 9 -1.80 8.98 -17.81
C HIS A 9 -1.37 10.43 -18.09
N PRO A 10 -1.96 11.15 -19.07
CA PRO A 10 -1.49 12.48 -19.47
C PRO A 10 -1.39 13.48 -18.32
N GLU A 11 -2.33 13.45 -17.37
CA GLU A 11 -2.29 14.30 -16.17
C GLU A 11 -1.08 14.01 -15.29
N VAL A 12 -0.76 12.72 -15.09
CA VAL A 12 0.39 12.27 -14.30
C VAL A 12 1.69 12.66 -14.99
N ALA A 13 1.78 12.42 -16.30
CA ALA A 13 2.94 12.81 -17.10
C ALA A 13 3.20 14.33 -17.04
N SER A 14 2.14 15.13 -17.16
CA SER A 14 2.22 16.59 -17.04
C SER A 14 2.66 17.04 -15.64
N ALA A 15 2.15 16.40 -14.59
CA ALA A 15 2.54 16.70 -13.21
C ALA A 15 4.02 16.42 -12.97
N LEU A 16 4.50 15.25 -13.38
CA LEU A 16 5.90 14.86 -13.25
C LEU A 16 6.83 15.80 -14.04
N ALA A 17 6.47 16.15 -15.28
CA ALA A 17 7.25 17.08 -16.10
C ALA A 17 7.33 18.49 -15.49
N ALA A 18 6.31 18.90 -14.75
CA ALA A 18 6.25 20.18 -14.06
C ALA A 18 6.75 20.14 -12.60
N ASN A 19 7.38 19.03 -12.17
CA ASN A 19 7.80 18.79 -10.78
C ASN A 19 6.66 19.04 -9.75
N ARG A 20 5.42 18.70 -10.11
CA ARG A 20 4.26 18.73 -9.22
C ARG A 20 4.13 17.40 -8.47
N PRO A 21 3.62 17.42 -7.23
CA PRO A 21 3.49 16.20 -6.42
C PRO A 21 2.54 15.19 -7.05
N VAL A 22 3.01 13.94 -7.13
CA VAL A 22 2.24 12.78 -7.58
C VAL A 22 2.25 11.70 -6.49
N VAL A 23 1.08 11.12 -6.21
CA VAL A 23 0.92 10.03 -5.24
C VAL A 23 0.38 8.80 -5.97
N ALA A 24 1.14 7.72 -5.96
CA ALA A 24 0.69 6.43 -6.48
C ALA A 24 -0.37 5.81 -5.56
N LEU A 25 -1.26 5.00 -6.14
CA LEU A 25 -2.25 4.16 -5.44
C LEU A 25 -2.26 2.74 -6.05
N GLU A 26 -2.51 1.72 -5.23
CA GLU A 26 -2.60 0.33 -5.72
C GLU A 26 -4.02 -0.01 -6.20
N SER A 27 -4.14 -1.09 -6.98
CA SER A 27 -5.44 -1.60 -7.45
C SER A 27 -5.87 -2.92 -6.80
N THR A 28 -5.01 -3.64 -6.07
CA THR A 28 -5.44 -4.85 -5.34
C THR A 28 -6.52 -4.54 -4.32
N ILE A 29 -6.46 -3.37 -3.67
CA ILE A 29 -7.50 -2.93 -2.74
C ILE A 29 -8.87 -2.80 -3.42
N ILE A 30 -8.89 -2.48 -4.72
CA ILE A 30 -10.11 -2.32 -5.53
C ILE A 30 -10.69 -3.70 -5.87
N SER A 31 -9.90 -4.60 -6.47
CA SER A 31 -10.43 -5.89 -6.96
C SER A 31 -10.52 -6.98 -5.90
N HIS A 32 -9.67 -6.96 -4.86
CA HIS A 32 -9.56 -8.04 -3.87
C HIS A 32 -9.67 -7.58 -2.41
N GLY A 33 -9.65 -6.27 -2.15
CA GLY A 33 -9.66 -5.72 -0.79
C GLY A 33 -11.03 -5.30 -0.29
N MET A 34 -11.95 -4.94 -1.20
CA MET A 34 -13.27 -4.39 -0.87
C MET A 34 -14.34 -4.94 -1.82
N PRO A 35 -15.60 -5.08 -1.37
CA PRO A 35 -16.71 -5.49 -2.23
C PRO A 35 -17.16 -4.36 -3.16
N TYR A 36 -17.79 -4.73 -4.27
CA TYR A 36 -18.48 -3.77 -5.15
C TYR A 36 -19.86 -3.38 -4.58
N PRO A 37 -20.29 -2.11 -4.66
CA PRO A 37 -19.65 -0.96 -5.31
C PRO A 37 -18.65 -0.18 -4.44
N GLN A 38 -18.50 -0.53 -3.16
CA GLN A 38 -17.69 0.23 -2.21
C GLN A 38 -16.21 0.33 -2.62
N ASN A 39 -15.69 -0.66 -3.34
CA ASN A 39 -14.34 -0.66 -3.89
C ASN A 39 -14.08 0.50 -4.88
N VAL A 40 -14.98 0.71 -5.84
CA VAL A 40 -14.91 1.80 -6.83
C VAL A 40 -15.12 3.14 -6.13
N GLU A 41 -16.15 3.24 -5.28
CA GLU A 41 -16.45 4.46 -4.54
C GLU A 41 -15.26 4.90 -3.68
N THR A 42 -14.64 3.96 -2.96
CA THR A 42 -13.47 4.25 -2.12
C THR A 42 -12.27 4.66 -2.97
N ALA A 43 -11.99 3.97 -4.08
CA ALA A 43 -10.88 4.33 -4.97
C ALA A 43 -11.00 5.77 -5.48
N LEU A 44 -12.19 6.14 -5.96
CA LEU A 44 -12.48 7.50 -6.45
C LEU A 44 -12.44 8.54 -5.32
N GLN A 45 -12.93 8.20 -4.13
CA GLN A 45 -12.82 9.07 -2.95
C GLN A 45 -11.36 9.34 -2.57
N VAL A 46 -10.50 8.32 -2.63
CA VAL A 46 -9.06 8.47 -2.32
C VAL A 46 -8.35 9.32 -3.38
N GLU A 47 -8.69 9.18 -4.66
CA GLU A 47 -8.20 10.09 -5.70
C GLU A 47 -8.63 11.54 -5.44
N ALA A 48 -9.89 11.75 -5.06
CA ALA A 48 -10.40 13.08 -4.71
C ALA A 48 -9.70 13.67 -3.48
N GLU A 49 -9.41 12.84 -2.47
CA GLU A 49 -8.69 13.24 -1.26
C GLU A 49 -7.27 13.74 -1.58
N ILE A 50 -6.54 13.04 -2.45
CA ILE A 50 -5.21 13.46 -2.92
C ILE A 50 -5.28 14.79 -3.68
N ARG A 51 -6.27 14.94 -4.56
CA ARG A 51 -6.50 16.19 -5.30
C ARG A 51 -6.80 17.36 -4.38
N ALA A 52 -7.64 17.14 -3.36
CA ALA A 52 -7.96 18.15 -2.34
C ALA A 52 -6.73 18.61 -1.55
N HIS A 53 -5.69 17.77 -1.47
CA HIS A 53 -4.42 18.05 -0.80
C HIS A 53 -3.31 18.48 -1.78
N GLY A 54 -3.68 18.92 -2.98
CA GLY A 54 -2.76 19.59 -3.92
C GLY A 54 -1.83 18.66 -4.70
N ALA A 55 -2.05 17.34 -4.64
CA ALA A 55 -1.28 16.35 -5.40
C ALA A 55 -2.12 15.70 -6.51
N VAL A 56 -1.43 15.08 -7.47
CA VAL A 56 -2.07 14.33 -8.57
C VAL A 56 -2.07 12.83 -8.21
N PRO A 57 -3.24 12.18 -8.15
CA PRO A 57 -3.30 10.75 -7.91
C PRO A 57 -2.89 9.96 -9.17
N ALA A 58 -2.20 8.85 -8.96
CA ALA A 58 -1.84 7.91 -10.01
C ALA A 58 -2.21 6.49 -9.55
N THR A 59 -3.49 6.11 -9.72
CA THR A 59 -3.90 4.71 -9.52
C THR A 59 -3.17 3.82 -10.53
N ILE A 60 -2.56 2.75 -10.05
CA ILE A 60 -1.71 1.86 -10.84
C ILE A 60 -2.38 0.51 -11.01
N ALA A 61 -2.45 0.04 -12.25
CA ALA A 61 -2.93 -1.30 -12.59
C ALA A 61 -2.25 -1.81 -13.86
N ILE A 62 -2.66 -3.00 -14.30
CA ILE A 62 -2.35 -3.52 -15.62
C ILE A 62 -3.66 -3.66 -16.37
N ILE A 63 -3.79 -3.01 -17.54
CA ILE A 63 -4.96 -3.10 -18.41
C ILE A 63 -4.50 -3.67 -19.74
N ASP A 64 -5.05 -4.82 -20.15
CA ASP A 64 -4.72 -5.50 -21.41
C ASP A 64 -3.20 -5.67 -21.65
N GLY A 65 -2.46 -5.99 -20.58
CA GLY A 65 -1.00 -6.15 -20.57
C GLY A 65 -0.19 -4.86 -20.62
N ARG A 66 -0.83 -3.69 -20.55
CA ARG A 66 -0.17 -2.39 -20.42
C ARG A 66 -0.02 -2.01 -18.96
N LEU A 67 1.19 -1.63 -18.54
CA LEU A 67 1.44 -1.12 -17.20
C LEU A 67 0.95 0.33 -17.15
N LYS A 68 -0.01 0.63 -16.29
CA LYS A 68 -0.69 1.93 -16.26
C LYS A 68 -0.29 2.71 -15.01
N ALA A 69 0.21 3.93 -15.18
CA ALA A 69 0.43 4.89 -14.10
C ALA A 69 -0.58 6.02 -14.20
N GLY A 70 -1.66 5.92 -13.41
CA GLY A 70 -2.89 6.70 -13.56
C GLY A 70 -3.91 5.94 -14.41
N LEU A 71 -5.15 5.89 -13.93
CA LEU A 71 -6.29 5.25 -14.59
C LEU A 71 -7.39 6.26 -14.86
N SER A 72 -8.25 5.96 -15.84
CA SER A 72 -9.55 6.63 -15.97
C SER A 72 -10.55 6.09 -14.94
N ALA A 73 -11.65 6.84 -14.73
CA ALA A 73 -12.76 6.36 -13.90
C ALA A 73 -13.34 5.04 -14.43
N ASP A 74 -13.46 4.90 -15.76
CA ASP A 74 -13.95 3.68 -16.40
C ASP A 74 -13.01 2.48 -16.18
N GLU A 75 -11.69 2.71 -16.20
CA GLU A 75 -10.70 1.66 -15.90
C GLU A 75 -10.76 1.24 -14.41
N ILE A 76 -10.99 2.19 -13.49
CA ILE A 76 -11.23 1.89 -12.07
C ILE A 76 -12.53 1.07 -11.91
N GLU A 77 -13.61 1.48 -12.57
CA GLU A 77 -14.88 0.78 -12.51
C GLU A 77 -14.79 -0.63 -13.10
N TYR A 78 -14.06 -0.80 -14.20
CA TYR A 78 -13.75 -2.10 -14.80
C TYR A 78 -13.05 -3.04 -13.79
N LEU A 79 -12.03 -2.55 -13.08
CA LEU A 79 -11.34 -3.33 -12.06
C LEU A 79 -12.24 -3.70 -10.88
N GLY A 80 -13.09 -2.77 -10.44
CA GLY A 80 -14.01 -2.97 -9.32
C GLY A 80 -15.14 -3.93 -9.64
N LYS A 81 -15.72 -3.87 -10.84
CA LYS A 81 -16.73 -4.82 -11.33
C LYS A 81 -16.15 -6.20 -11.58
N GLY A 82 -14.94 -6.27 -12.14
CA GLY A 82 -14.27 -7.54 -12.40
C GLY A 82 -13.87 -8.29 -11.12
N GLY A 83 -13.60 -7.57 -10.03
CA GLY A 83 -13.36 -8.17 -8.71
C GLY A 83 -12.34 -9.31 -8.76
N ARG A 84 -12.74 -10.50 -8.30
CA ARG A 84 -11.87 -11.68 -8.26
C ARG A 84 -11.47 -12.25 -9.62
N ASP A 85 -12.16 -11.90 -10.70
CA ASP A 85 -11.80 -12.32 -12.06
C ASP A 85 -10.60 -11.53 -12.60
N ILE A 86 -10.34 -10.34 -12.05
CA ILE A 86 -9.10 -9.61 -12.27
C ILE A 86 -7.98 -10.31 -11.50
N ALA A 87 -6.85 -10.57 -12.17
CA ALA A 87 -5.73 -11.24 -11.50
C ALA A 87 -5.11 -10.34 -10.42
N LYS A 88 -4.91 -10.87 -9.21
CA LYS A 88 -4.03 -10.26 -8.21
C LYS A 88 -2.56 -10.42 -8.64
N VAL A 89 -1.85 -9.32 -8.85
CA VAL A 89 -0.51 -9.31 -9.46
C VAL A 89 0.54 -8.84 -8.47
N SER A 90 1.50 -9.73 -8.17
CA SER A 90 2.76 -9.40 -7.52
C SER A 90 3.92 -9.48 -8.52
N ARG A 91 5.15 -9.24 -8.06
CA ARG A 91 6.36 -9.14 -8.89
C ARG A 91 6.53 -10.32 -9.86
N ARG A 92 6.33 -11.54 -9.37
CA ARG A 92 6.50 -12.78 -10.16
C ARG A 92 5.43 -12.96 -11.24
N ASP A 93 4.26 -12.36 -11.06
CA ASP A 93 3.12 -12.50 -11.95
C ASP A 93 3.22 -11.51 -13.13
N LEU A 94 3.89 -10.37 -12.92
CA LEU A 94 3.99 -9.25 -13.84
C LEU A 94 4.32 -9.65 -15.29
N PRO A 95 5.35 -10.48 -15.57
CA PRO A 95 5.69 -10.84 -16.96
C PRO A 95 4.58 -11.64 -17.65
N PHE A 96 3.87 -12.50 -16.92
CA PHE A 96 2.80 -13.34 -17.46
C PHE A 96 1.51 -12.57 -17.75
N ILE A 97 1.25 -11.49 -17.00
CA ILE A 97 0.11 -10.61 -17.25
C ILE A 97 0.38 -9.74 -18.48
N VAL A 98 1.57 -9.15 -18.57
CA VAL A 98 2.01 -8.34 -19.72
C VAL A 98 2.06 -9.17 -21.00
N ALA A 99 2.76 -10.30 -21.00
CA ALA A 99 2.90 -11.16 -22.18
C ALA A 99 1.54 -11.75 -22.63
N GLY A 100 0.67 -12.06 -21.68
CA GLY A 100 -0.67 -12.57 -21.93
C GLY A 100 -1.68 -11.51 -22.35
N LYS A 101 -1.31 -10.22 -22.38
CA LYS A 101 -2.23 -9.09 -22.63
C LYS A 101 -3.48 -9.14 -21.73
N ARG A 102 -3.28 -9.48 -20.46
CA ARG A 102 -4.36 -9.58 -19.46
C ARG A 102 -4.39 -8.35 -18.56
N SER A 103 -5.54 -8.12 -17.94
CA SER A 103 -5.67 -7.13 -16.87
C SER A 103 -5.30 -7.72 -15.52
N GLY A 104 -4.86 -6.85 -14.61
CA GLY A 104 -4.41 -7.26 -13.29
C GLY A 104 -4.40 -6.12 -12.28
N ALA A 105 -4.85 -6.43 -11.07
CA ALA A 105 -4.84 -5.56 -9.92
C ALA A 105 -3.48 -5.70 -9.21
N THR A 106 -2.76 -4.60 -9.07
CA THR A 106 -1.38 -4.59 -8.59
C THR A 106 -1.34 -4.55 -7.07
N THR A 107 -0.52 -5.41 -6.47
CA THR A 107 -0.19 -5.37 -5.04
C THR A 107 0.81 -4.25 -4.75
N VAL A 108 1.07 -3.95 -3.47
CA VAL A 108 2.12 -3.00 -3.05
C VAL A 108 3.42 -3.21 -3.82
N ALA A 109 3.94 -4.44 -3.91
CA ALA A 109 5.15 -4.72 -4.68
C ALA A 109 5.05 -4.26 -6.15
N THR A 110 4.02 -4.68 -6.87
CA THR A 110 3.90 -4.33 -8.30
C THR A 110 3.59 -2.85 -8.51
N THR A 111 2.82 -2.24 -7.61
CA THR A 111 2.57 -0.79 -7.60
C THR A 111 3.87 -0.01 -7.43
N MET A 112 4.75 -0.40 -6.51
CA MET A 112 6.06 0.22 -6.33
C MET A 112 6.92 0.13 -7.60
N ILE A 113 6.96 -1.04 -8.25
CA ILE A 113 7.72 -1.23 -9.50
C ILE A 113 7.26 -0.23 -10.57
N ILE A 114 5.95 -0.17 -10.83
CA ILE A 114 5.39 0.68 -11.88
C ILE A 114 5.51 2.16 -11.50
N ALA A 115 5.31 2.52 -10.23
CA ALA A 115 5.51 3.88 -9.72
C ALA A 115 6.96 4.34 -9.96
N ALA A 116 7.95 3.52 -9.60
CA ALA A 116 9.35 3.83 -9.82
C ALA A 116 9.71 3.92 -11.32
N MET A 117 9.14 3.05 -12.16
CA MET A 117 9.27 3.15 -13.62
C MET A 117 8.73 4.47 -14.17
N ALA A 118 7.63 4.97 -13.60
CA ALA A 118 7.03 6.26 -13.97
C ALA A 118 7.74 7.47 -13.33
N GLY A 119 8.67 7.26 -12.39
CA GLY A 119 9.34 8.35 -11.66
C GLY A 119 8.58 8.89 -10.45
N ILE A 120 7.54 8.19 -9.99
CA ILE A 120 6.74 8.53 -8.81
C ILE A 120 7.46 8.00 -7.56
N ARG A 121 7.61 8.85 -6.54
CA ARG A 121 8.40 8.54 -5.32
C ARG A 121 7.57 8.28 -4.07
N VAL A 122 6.28 8.58 -4.09
CA VAL A 122 5.38 8.43 -2.95
C VAL A 122 4.17 7.59 -3.34
N PHE A 123 3.82 6.64 -2.50
CA PHE A 123 2.71 5.70 -2.69
C PHE A 123 1.91 5.60 -1.40
N ALA A 124 0.58 5.78 -1.47
CA ALA A 124 -0.33 5.55 -0.36
C ALA A 124 -1.08 4.21 -0.53
N THR A 125 -1.13 3.42 0.55
CA THR A 125 -1.97 2.22 0.66
C THR A 125 -2.63 2.18 2.04
N GLY A 126 -3.53 1.23 2.26
CA GLY A 126 -4.02 0.95 3.60
C GLY A 126 -2.92 0.37 4.48
N GLY A 127 -2.31 -0.74 4.06
CA GLY A 127 -1.37 -1.50 4.88
C GLY A 127 -0.49 -2.38 4.00
N ILE A 128 0.79 -2.50 4.33
CA ILE A 128 1.70 -3.37 3.55
C ILE A 128 1.43 -4.85 3.85
N GLY A 129 1.81 -5.74 2.92
CA GLY A 129 2.06 -7.13 3.27
C GLY A 129 3.30 -7.25 4.17
N GLY A 130 3.54 -8.46 4.67
CA GLY A 130 4.65 -8.69 5.60
C GLY A 130 4.91 -10.17 5.82
N VAL A 131 5.53 -10.49 6.94
CA VAL A 131 5.73 -11.88 7.39
C VAL A 131 4.41 -12.39 7.95
N HIS A 132 3.92 -13.52 7.45
CA HIS A 132 2.70 -14.12 7.98
C HIS A 132 2.97 -14.82 9.32
N ARG A 133 1.95 -14.95 10.17
CA ARG A 133 2.06 -15.72 11.42
C ARG A 133 2.35 -17.19 11.07
N GLY A 134 3.36 -17.78 11.71
CA GLY A 134 3.83 -19.14 11.39
C GLY A 134 4.88 -19.23 10.28
N ALA A 135 5.33 -18.10 9.74
CA ALA A 135 6.32 -18.06 8.65
C ALA A 135 7.70 -18.62 9.04
N GLU A 136 8.02 -18.75 10.33
CA GLU A 136 9.22 -19.45 10.79
C GLU A 136 9.25 -20.92 10.35
N ARG A 137 8.08 -21.48 10.01
CA ARG A 137 7.92 -22.83 9.45
C ARG A 137 7.46 -22.81 8.00
N SER A 138 6.51 -21.95 7.65
CA SER A 138 5.86 -21.96 6.32
C SER A 138 6.61 -21.17 5.25
N PHE A 139 7.46 -20.23 5.66
CA PHE A 139 8.12 -19.24 4.80
C PHE A 139 7.12 -18.39 3.99
N ASP A 140 5.88 -18.24 4.48
CA ASP A 140 4.89 -17.33 3.87
C ASP A 140 5.24 -15.88 4.19
N VAL A 141 6.02 -15.27 3.30
CA VAL A 141 6.52 -13.90 3.43
C VAL A 141 6.15 -13.12 2.18
N SER A 142 5.51 -11.96 2.37
CA SER A 142 5.09 -11.11 1.26
C SER A 142 6.27 -10.60 0.45
N ALA A 143 6.13 -10.67 -0.88
CA ALA A 143 7.07 -10.05 -1.82
C ALA A 143 7.16 -8.51 -1.66
N ASP A 144 6.20 -7.88 -0.97
CA ASP A 144 6.25 -6.45 -0.65
C ASP A 144 7.53 -6.09 0.12
N LEU A 145 7.98 -6.94 1.04
CA LEU A 145 9.19 -6.68 1.85
C LEU A 145 10.45 -6.69 0.99
N GLN A 146 10.53 -7.61 0.03
CA GLN A 146 11.62 -7.65 -0.94
C GLN A 146 11.56 -6.46 -1.91
N GLU A 147 10.35 -6.01 -2.28
CA GLU A 147 10.22 -4.82 -3.12
C GLU A 147 10.64 -3.54 -2.37
N LEU A 148 10.28 -3.42 -1.09
CA LEU A 148 10.77 -2.38 -0.20
C LEU A 148 12.29 -2.37 -0.07
N ALA A 149 12.96 -3.52 -0.12
CA ALA A 149 14.42 -3.60 -0.08
C ALA A 149 15.12 -3.03 -1.33
N GLN A 150 14.43 -2.97 -2.48
CA GLN A 150 15.05 -2.67 -3.77
C GLN A 150 14.53 -1.41 -4.46
N THR A 151 13.25 -1.07 -4.29
CA THR A 151 12.58 -0.06 -5.11
C THR A 151 12.43 1.29 -4.40
N PRO A 152 12.96 2.39 -4.98
CA PRO A 152 13.02 3.70 -4.33
C PRO A 152 11.68 4.45 -4.37
N VAL A 153 10.74 3.97 -3.56
CA VAL A 153 9.41 4.53 -3.33
C VAL A 153 9.13 4.54 -1.81
N ALA A 154 8.66 5.67 -1.29
CA ALA A 154 8.14 5.76 0.07
C ALA A 154 6.68 5.28 0.11
N VAL A 155 6.38 4.32 0.98
CA VAL A 155 5.07 3.71 1.12
C VAL A 155 4.44 4.20 2.42
N VAL A 156 3.39 5.00 2.30
CA VAL A 156 2.59 5.52 3.42
C VAL A 156 1.46 4.55 3.71
N CYS A 157 1.41 4.01 4.92
CA CYS A 157 0.47 2.97 5.31
C CYS A 157 0.14 3.02 6.81
N ALA A 158 -0.90 2.32 7.26
CA ALA A 158 -1.21 2.12 8.67
C ALA A 158 -0.42 0.95 9.28
N GLY A 159 0.85 0.80 8.88
CA GLY A 159 1.70 -0.35 9.20
C GLY A 159 1.44 -1.57 8.32
N ALA A 160 1.89 -2.74 8.78
CA ALA A 160 1.53 -4.02 8.18
C ALA A 160 0.10 -4.41 8.58
N LYS A 161 -0.61 -5.14 7.70
CA LYS A 161 -1.96 -5.63 7.97
C LYS A 161 -1.97 -6.44 9.28
N SER A 162 -2.94 -6.21 10.16
CA SER A 162 -3.01 -6.78 11.52
C SER A 162 -3.08 -8.32 11.60
N ILE A 163 -3.41 -8.97 10.49
CA ILE A 163 -3.43 -10.43 10.30
C ILE A 163 -2.02 -11.05 10.21
N LEU A 164 -0.98 -10.22 10.10
CA LEU A 164 0.42 -10.62 9.93
C LEU A 164 1.14 -10.74 11.28
N ASP A 165 2.38 -11.20 11.23
CA ASP A 165 3.32 -11.14 12.36
C ASP A 165 4.11 -9.83 12.27
N LEU A 166 3.77 -8.87 13.12
CA LEU A 166 4.37 -7.54 13.09
C LEU A 166 5.83 -7.55 13.58
N GLY A 167 6.15 -8.40 14.56
CA GLY A 167 7.50 -8.52 15.11
C GLY A 167 8.46 -9.05 14.06
N LEU A 168 8.11 -10.20 13.46
CA LEU A 168 8.92 -10.77 12.38
C LEU A 168 8.98 -9.84 11.16
N THR A 169 7.93 -9.07 10.89
CA THR A 169 7.94 -8.07 9.80
C THR A 169 8.96 -6.97 10.04
N LEU A 170 9.06 -6.43 11.27
CA LEU A 170 10.05 -5.41 11.61
C LEU A 170 11.48 -5.96 11.51
N GLU A 171 11.74 -7.14 12.08
CA GLU A 171 13.04 -7.82 11.99
C GLU A 171 13.47 -8.08 10.54
N TYR A 172 12.51 -8.44 9.68
CA TYR A 172 12.76 -8.66 8.26
C TYR A 172 13.15 -7.36 7.55
N LEU A 173 12.43 -6.26 7.83
CA LEU A 173 12.71 -4.95 7.27
C LEU A 173 14.07 -4.41 7.74
N GLU A 174 14.40 -4.59 9.02
CA GLU A 174 15.71 -4.26 9.58
C GLU A 174 16.82 -5.03 8.86
N THR A 175 16.68 -6.36 8.73
CA THR A 175 17.65 -7.23 8.06
C THR A 175 17.94 -6.77 6.62
N HIS A 176 16.95 -6.20 5.93
CA HIS A 176 17.08 -5.71 4.55
C HIS A 176 17.37 -4.21 4.46
N GLY A 177 17.61 -3.53 5.58
CA GLY A 177 17.95 -2.11 5.62
C GLY A 177 16.83 -1.17 5.15
N VAL A 178 15.57 -1.58 5.32
CA VAL A 178 14.39 -0.76 4.98
C VAL A 178 14.02 0.10 6.20
N PRO A 179 14.11 1.44 6.11
CA PRO A 179 13.70 2.30 7.21
C PRO A 179 12.19 2.23 7.45
N VAL A 180 11.80 2.13 8.72
CA VAL A 180 10.41 2.23 9.18
C VAL A 180 10.27 3.48 10.03
N ILE A 181 9.45 4.42 9.57
CA ILE A 181 9.24 5.72 10.20
C ILE A 181 7.84 5.74 10.80
N GLY A 182 7.74 6.01 12.11
CA GLY A 182 6.47 6.33 12.77
C GLY A 182 6.13 7.80 12.57
N HIS A 183 5.01 8.09 11.89
CA HIS A 183 4.53 9.47 11.79
C HIS A 183 3.79 9.88 13.05
N ARG A 184 4.40 10.74 13.87
CA ARG A 184 3.85 11.20 15.16
C ARG A 184 3.52 10.05 16.12
N CYS A 185 4.23 8.94 16.03
CA CYS A 185 4.06 7.78 16.91
C CYS A 185 5.38 7.06 17.17
N ASP A 186 5.52 6.51 18.37
CA ASP A 186 6.71 5.78 18.81
C ASP A 186 6.57 4.26 18.69
N HIS A 187 5.33 3.78 18.51
CA HIS A 187 5.01 2.37 18.30
C HIS A 187 4.46 2.15 16.91
N LEU A 188 4.71 0.97 16.34
CA LEU A 188 4.20 0.57 15.05
C LEU A 188 2.67 0.50 15.11
N PRO A 189 1.93 1.24 14.26
CA PRO A 189 0.50 1.06 14.09
C PRO A 189 0.17 -0.33 13.57
N ALA A 190 -0.86 -0.97 14.13
CA ALA A 190 -1.31 -2.29 13.72
C ALA A 190 -2.59 -2.23 12.90
N PHE A 191 -2.58 -1.42 11.84
CA PHE A 191 -3.65 -1.27 10.86
C PHE A 191 -4.96 -0.72 11.47
N PHE A 192 -5.77 -1.56 12.12
CA PHE A 192 -7.03 -1.17 12.76
C PHE A 192 -6.86 -0.51 14.13
N THR A 193 -5.71 -0.72 14.78
CA THR A 193 -5.36 -0.07 16.05
C THR A 193 -4.21 0.90 15.86
N ARG A 194 -4.18 1.94 16.69
CA ARG A 194 -3.24 3.07 16.57
C ARG A 194 -1.79 2.68 16.86
N ASP A 195 -1.61 1.66 17.68
CA ASP A 195 -0.32 1.20 18.16
C ASP A 195 -0.27 -0.34 18.22
N SER A 196 0.89 -0.86 18.55
CA SER A 196 1.15 -2.27 18.82
C SER A 196 2.15 -2.37 19.97
N ALA A 197 2.50 -3.59 20.36
CA ALA A 197 3.56 -3.81 21.34
C ALA A 197 4.97 -3.47 20.81
N PHE A 198 5.12 -3.17 19.51
CA PHE A 198 6.41 -3.01 18.86
C PHE A 198 6.80 -1.53 18.78
N LYS A 199 7.91 -1.18 19.42
CA LYS A 199 8.51 0.16 19.37
C LYS A 199 9.25 0.36 18.05
N LEU A 200 9.16 1.57 17.50
CA LEU A 200 9.92 2.00 16.31
C LEU A 200 11.17 2.75 16.73
N ASP A 201 12.24 2.62 15.93
CA ASP A 201 13.51 3.33 16.16
C ASP A 201 13.48 4.78 15.69
N HIS A 202 12.59 5.09 14.74
CA HIS A 202 12.52 6.40 14.11
C HIS A 202 11.11 6.94 14.12
N ARG A 203 10.91 8.04 14.87
CA ARG A 203 9.70 8.86 14.85
C ARG A 203 10.00 10.18 14.15
N LEU A 204 9.16 10.57 13.20
CA LEU A 204 9.19 11.88 12.56
C LEU A 204 7.80 12.52 12.62
N ASP A 205 7.75 13.79 13.00
CA ASP A 205 6.48 14.46 13.28
C ASP A 205 5.98 15.29 12.09
N GLU A 206 6.84 15.69 11.16
CA GLU A 206 6.49 16.53 10.02
C GLU A 206 6.77 15.86 8.67
N ALA A 207 5.91 16.14 7.67
CA ALA A 207 6.08 15.61 6.31
C ALA A 207 7.40 16.07 5.66
N ALA A 208 7.91 17.25 6.05
CA ALA A 208 9.17 17.78 5.58
C ALA A 208 10.37 16.91 6.02
N ASP A 209 10.37 16.43 7.25
CA ASP A 209 11.45 15.57 7.78
C ASP A 209 11.47 14.21 7.08
N ILE A 210 10.28 13.67 6.78
CA ILE A 210 10.13 12.42 6.01
C ILE A 210 10.69 12.61 4.60
N ALA A 211 10.33 13.71 3.92
CA ALA A 211 10.84 14.03 2.59
C ALA A 211 12.36 14.24 2.56
N ALA A 212 12.92 14.93 3.57
CA ALA A 212 14.37 15.09 3.72
C ALA A 212 15.08 13.74 3.95
N THR A 213 14.48 12.84 4.74
CA THR A 213 15.01 11.48 4.96
C THR A 213 15.01 10.67 3.66
N MET A 214 13.95 10.75 2.86
CA MET A 214 13.88 10.12 1.53
C MET A 214 14.99 10.64 0.61
N GLN A 215 15.16 11.97 0.54
CA GLN A 215 16.19 12.60 -0.28
C GLN A 215 17.60 12.15 0.16
N ALA A 216 17.90 12.20 1.45
CA ALA A 216 19.19 11.78 2.00
C ALA A 216 19.49 10.30 1.68
N LYS A 217 18.53 9.39 1.91
CA LYS A 217 18.68 7.95 1.61
C LYS A 217 19.11 7.72 0.16
N TRP A 218 18.41 8.35 -0.79
CA TRP A 218 18.67 8.12 -2.21
C TRP A 218 19.88 8.88 -2.74
N GLN A 219 20.25 10.03 -2.15
CA GLN A 219 21.52 10.72 -2.42
C GLN A 219 22.73 9.93 -1.93
N LEU A 220 22.61 9.24 -0.79
CA LEU A 220 23.62 8.28 -0.30
C LEU A 220 23.68 6.99 -1.13
N GLN A 221 22.91 6.89 -2.22
CA GLN A 221 22.83 5.73 -3.11
C GLN A 221 22.39 4.44 -2.39
N LEU A 222 21.70 4.57 -1.25
CA LEU A 222 21.12 3.43 -0.54
C LEU A 222 19.86 2.99 -1.27
N ARG A 223 19.88 1.76 -1.78
CA ARG A 223 18.75 1.15 -2.50
C ARG A 223 17.53 0.96 -1.59
N GLY A 224 16.38 0.73 -2.20
CA GLY A 224 15.14 0.45 -1.48
C GLY A 224 14.28 1.68 -1.16
N GLY A 225 13.09 1.38 -0.66
CA GLY A 225 12.06 2.31 -0.27
C GLY A 225 12.14 2.69 1.20
N VAL A 226 11.06 3.30 1.68
CA VAL A 226 10.86 3.73 3.07
C VAL A 226 9.43 3.38 3.46
N VAL A 227 9.22 2.78 4.62
CA VAL A 227 7.88 2.59 5.19
C VAL A 227 7.56 3.77 6.08
N VAL A 228 6.45 4.46 5.81
CA VAL A 228 5.93 5.55 6.65
C VAL A 228 4.65 5.04 7.31
N ALA A 229 4.77 4.63 8.56
CA ALA A 229 3.69 4.08 9.35
C ALA A 229 2.89 5.21 10.03
N ASN A 230 1.64 5.36 9.62
CA ASN A 230 0.73 6.44 9.99
C ASN A 230 -0.48 5.87 10.74
N PRO A 231 -0.62 6.13 12.05
CA PRO A 231 -1.74 5.61 12.84
C PRO A 231 -3.10 5.99 12.25
N ILE A 232 -4.04 5.05 12.26
CA ILE A 232 -5.46 5.35 12.00
C ILE A 232 -5.95 6.47 12.94
N PRO A 233 -6.76 7.45 12.50
CA PRO A 233 -7.28 8.48 13.41
C PRO A 233 -8.08 7.87 14.57
N GLU A 234 -7.96 8.46 15.76
CA GLU A 234 -8.52 7.91 17.01
C GLU A 234 -10.01 7.59 16.93
N GLN A 235 -10.79 8.49 16.35
CA GLN A 235 -12.24 8.31 16.18
C GLN A 235 -12.65 7.12 15.29
N TYR A 236 -11.71 6.55 14.52
CA TYR A 236 -11.94 5.42 13.63
C TYR A 236 -11.18 4.15 14.06
N ALA A 237 -10.36 4.24 15.11
CA ALA A 237 -9.63 3.10 15.64
C ALA A 237 -10.59 2.05 16.21
N MET A 238 -10.30 0.78 15.98
CA MET A 238 -11.10 -0.31 16.54
C MET A 238 -10.68 -0.64 17.98
N PRO A 239 -11.62 -1.05 18.85
CA PRO A 239 -11.26 -1.59 20.16
C PRO A 239 -10.36 -2.82 20.02
N ARG A 240 -9.17 -2.78 20.64
CA ARG A 240 -8.13 -3.82 20.54
C ARG A 240 -8.68 -5.22 20.77
N ASP A 241 -9.32 -5.45 21.91
CA ASP A 241 -9.84 -6.78 22.27
C ASP A 241 -10.84 -7.34 21.25
N LYS A 242 -11.66 -6.47 20.64
CA LYS A 242 -12.64 -6.89 19.63
C LYS A 242 -11.99 -7.28 18.31
N ILE A 243 -11.02 -6.47 17.86
CA ILE A 243 -10.38 -6.73 16.57
C ILE A 243 -9.38 -7.88 16.65
N ASP A 244 -8.66 -8.01 17.77
CA ASP A 244 -7.73 -9.11 18.00
C ASP A 244 -8.48 -10.44 18.06
N ALA A 245 -9.62 -10.52 18.77
CA ALA A 245 -10.46 -11.72 18.79
C ALA A 245 -10.98 -12.10 17.40
N ALA A 246 -11.42 -11.12 16.59
CA ALA A 246 -11.87 -11.38 15.22
C ALA A 246 -10.73 -11.88 14.31
N ILE A 247 -9.52 -11.35 14.47
CA ILE A 247 -8.33 -11.77 13.72
C ILE A 247 -7.92 -13.20 14.11
N GLU A 248 -7.86 -13.50 15.42
CA GLU A 248 -7.50 -14.83 15.91
C GLU A 248 -8.48 -15.90 15.42
N GLN A 249 -9.78 -15.61 15.49
CA GLN A 249 -10.80 -16.50 14.94
C GLN A 249 -10.62 -16.71 13.43
N ALA A 250 -10.43 -15.63 12.66
CA ALA A 250 -10.23 -15.72 11.21
C ALA A 250 -8.98 -16.53 10.83
N LEU A 251 -7.90 -16.40 11.61
CA LEU A 251 -6.66 -17.18 11.42
C LEU A 251 -6.88 -18.67 11.68
N GLY A 252 -7.55 -19.02 12.78
CA GLY A 252 -7.88 -20.42 13.08
C GLY A 252 -8.78 -21.06 12.03
N GLU A 253 -9.74 -20.30 11.49
CA GLU A 253 -10.59 -20.76 10.40
C GLU A 253 -9.84 -20.92 9.08
N ALA A 254 -8.90 -20.02 8.76
CA ALA A 254 -8.05 -20.12 7.57
C ALA A 254 -7.16 -21.37 7.62
N GLU A 255 -6.59 -21.69 8.79
CA GLU A 255 -5.79 -22.89 9.01
C GLU A 255 -6.64 -24.16 8.85
N ALA A 256 -7.82 -24.20 9.48
CA ALA A 256 -8.75 -25.32 9.37
C ALA A 256 -9.21 -25.58 7.92
N GLN A 257 -9.31 -24.52 7.12
CA GLN A 257 -9.68 -24.57 5.70
C GLN A 257 -8.47 -24.69 4.76
N SER A 258 -7.24 -24.74 5.29
CA SER A 258 -6.00 -24.82 4.51
C SER A 258 -5.84 -23.69 3.48
N VAL A 259 -6.29 -22.48 3.82
CA VAL A 259 -6.16 -21.29 2.97
C VAL A 259 -4.71 -20.77 3.02
N ALA A 260 -4.00 -20.85 1.90
CA ALA A 260 -2.58 -20.54 1.83
C ALA A 260 -2.21 -19.58 0.67
N GLY A 261 -1.04 -18.95 0.80
CA GLY A 261 -0.44 -18.13 -0.24
C GLY A 261 -1.27 -16.90 -0.59
N LYS A 262 -1.45 -16.64 -1.90
CA LYS A 262 -2.06 -15.38 -2.38
C LYS A 262 -3.53 -15.19 -1.96
N GLU A 263 -4.21 -16.28 -1.61
CA GLU A 263 -5.61 -16.31 -1.17
C GLU A 263 -5.79 -16.00 0.33
N SER A 264 -4.73 -16.11 1.13
CA SER A 264 -4.81 -15.92 2.59
C SER A 264 -5.24 -14.50 2.98
N THR A 265 -4.60 -13.45 2.43
CA THR A 265 -4.98 -12.07 2.79
C THR A 265 -6.43 -11.71 2.38
N PRO A 266 -6.90 -11.99 1.14
CA PRO A 266 -8.30 -11.73 0.79
C PRO A 266 -9.30 -12.49 1.66
N PHE A 267 -9.03 -13.76 1.99
CA PHE A 267 -9.87 -14.54 2.90
C PHE A 267 -9.94 -13.91 4.28
N LEU A 268 -8.78 -13.62 4.88
CA LEU A 268 -8.69 -13.10 6.25
C LEU A 268 -9.36 -11.74 6.40
N LEU A 269 -9.16 -10.82 5.44
CA LEU A 269 -9.82 -9.51 5.48
C LEU A 269 -11.35 -9.63 5.32
N ALA A 270 -11.82 -10.49 4.41
CA ALA A 270 -13.25 -10.74 4.25
C ALA A 270 -13.87 -11.32 5.53
N ARG A 271 -13.19 -12.28 6.16
CA ARG A 271 -13.68 -12.92 7.38
C ARG A 271 -13.67 -11.97 8.58
N VAL A 272 -12.63 -11.16 8.75
CA VAL A 272 -12.59 -10.11 9.79
C VAL A 272 -13.68 -9.06 9.54
N CYS A 273 -14.00 -8.73 8.28
CA CYS A 273 -15.14 -7.86 7.96
C CYS A 273 -16.47 -8.46 8.42
N GLU A 274 -16.69 -9.74 8.16
CA GLU A 274 -17.91 -10.44 8.59
C GLU A 274 -18.03 -10.50 10.12
N LEU A 275 -16.96 -10.93 10.81
CA LEU A 275 -16.93 -11.07 12.27
C LEU A 275 -17.10 -9.74 13.01
N THR A 276 -16.76 -8.62 12.37
CA THR A 276 -16.89 -7.28 12.96
C THR A 276 -18.15 -6.54 12.50
N GLY A 277 -19.03 -7.19 11.72
CA GLY A 277 -20.24 -6.58 11.18
C GLY A 277 -19.97 -5.39 10.26
N GLY A 278 -18.87 -5.42 9.50
CA GLY A 278 -18.47 -4.36 8.57
C GLY A 278 -17.63 -3.23 9.18
N ASN A 279 -17.45 -3.19 10.50
CA ASN A 279 -16.71 -2.11 11.16
C ASN A 279 -15.22 -2.07 10.76
N SER A 280 -14.59 -3.23 10.51
CA SER A 280 -13.21 -3.26 10.04
C SER A 280 -13.05 -2.68 8.63
N LEU A 281 -14.03 -2.90 7.74
CA LEU A 281 -14.04 -2.27 6.42
C LEU A 281 -14.21 -0.74 6.53
N ALA A 282 -15.10 -0.27 7.39
CA ALA A 282 -15.28 1.16 7.64
C ALA A 282 -13.99 1.82 8.17
N ALA A 283 -13.31 1.18 9.12
CA ALA A 283 -12.00 1.64 9.62
C ALA A 283 -10.92 1.61 8.51
N ASN A 284 -10.92 0.59 7.66
CA ASN A 284 -9.99 0.45 6.53
C ASN A 284 -10.13 1.61 5.52
N ILE A 285 -11.36 2.04 5.22
CA ILE A 285 -11.58 3.20 4.36
C ILE A 285 -10.97 4.46 4.98
N GLN A 286 -11.18 4.69 6.28
CA GLN A 286 -10.70 5.87 6.97
C GLN A 286 -9.17 5.94 7.09
N LEU A 287 -8.51 4.81 7.34
CA LEU A 287 -7.04 4.78 7.35
C LEU A 287 -6.45 5.02 5.96
N VAL A 288 -7.08 4.54 4.87
CA VAL A 288 -6.59 4.78 3.51
C VAL A 288 -6.68 6.27 3.17
N LEU A 289 -7.80 6.92 3.49
CA LEU A 289 -7.96 8.37 3.32
C LEU A 289 -6.91 9.14 4.14
N ASN A 290 -6.68 8.74 5.39
CA ASN A 290 -5.65 9.36 6.23
C ASN A 290 -4.24 9.23 5.64
N ASN A 291 -3.90 8.05 5.11
CA ASN A 291 -2.61 7.81 4.45
C ASN A 291 -2.46 8.61 3.16
N ALA A 292 -3.53 8.78 2.40
CA ALA A 292 -3.56 9.59 1.19
C ALA A 292 -3.27 11.08 1.47
N ARG A 293 -3.81 11.63 2.57
CA ARG A 293 -3.50 13.00 3.01
C ARG A 293 -2.03 13.18 3.35
N LEU A 294 -1.48 12.30 4.19
CA LEU A 294 -0.07 12.35 4.59
C LEU A 294 0.86 12.16 3.38
N ALA A 295 0.55 11.20 2.50
CA ALA A 295 1.31 10.98 1.27
C ALA A 295 1.33 12.20 0.36
N SER A 296 0.21 12.91 0.24
CA SER A 296 0.13 14.16 -0.54
C SER A 296 1.04 15.24 0.04
N ALA A 297 1.06 15.39 1.36
CA ALA A 297 1.94 16.33 2.05
C ALA A 297 3.43 15.96 1.87
N ILE A 298 3.79 14.68 2.00
CA ILE A 298 5.17 14.19 1.78
C ILE A 298 5.60 14.42 0.33
N ALA A 299 4.74 14.10 -0.64
CA ALA A 299 5.02 14.30 -2.05
C ALA A 299 5.29 15.77 -2.38
N ALA A 300 4.50 16.70 -1.81
CA ALA A 300 4.70 18.13 -1.99
C ALA A 300 6.09 18.57 -1.46
N ARG A 301 6.44 18.19 -0.23
CA ARG A 301 7.75 18.52 0.37
C ARG A 301 8.91 17.90 -0.39
N TYR A 302 8.76 16.68 -0.89
CA TYR A 302 9.79 16.02 -1.68
C TYR A 302 10.05 16.72 -3.04
N CYS A 303 8.99 17.23 -3.69
CA CYS A 303 9.12 18.02 -4.91
C CYS A 303 9.82 19.36 -4.67
N GLU A 304 9.53 20.05 -3.55
CA GLU A 304 10.20 21.29 -3.16
C GLU A 304 11.73 21.09 -2.99
N LEU A 305 12.14 20.00 -2.34
CA LEU A 305 13.55 19.65 -2.14
C LEU A 305 14.28 19.24 -3.43
N SER A 306 13.55 18.73 -4.42
CA SER A 306 14.12 18.29 -5.71
C SER A 306 14.27 19.42 -6.73
N ALA A 307 13.69 20.60 -6.45
CA ALA A 307 13.76 21.79 -7.29
C ALA A 307 15.00 22.66 -7.00
N GLY A 308 15.68 22.44 -5.87
CA GLY A 308 16.92 23.11 -5.46
C GLY A 308 18.15 22.28 -5.77
#